data_AF-A0A7X8K2Y9-F1
#
_entry.id   AF-A0A7X8K2Y9-F1
#
_cell.length_a   1.000
_cell.length_b   1.000
_cell.length_c   1.000
_cell.angle_alpha   90.00
_cell.angle_beta   90.00
_cell.angle_gamma   90.00
#
_symmetry.space_group_name_H-M   'P 1'
#
loop_
_entity.id
_entity.type
_entity.pdbx_description
1 polymer ?
#
loop_
_entity_poly.entity_id
_entity_poly.type
_entity_poly.pdbx_seq_one_letter_code
_entity_poly.pdbx_strand_id
1 'polypeptide(L)'
;SSGFNSAQVKVVSTVMRVALSSQESVMFEDQIVTGPMASPGDSGSLVLDSEGYAVGLLFAGSDSASVVNRIQNVTELLEIDLV
;
A
#
# COMPACT_ATOMS: atom_id res chain seq x y z
N SER A 1 -13.24 -15.07 -8.06
CA SER A 1 -12.54 -14.10 -7.19
C SER A 1 -13.60 -13.24 -6.55
N SER A 2 -13.61 -13.10 -5.22
CA SER A 2 -14.58 -12.27 -4.49
C SER A 2 -14.24 -10.76 -4.56
N GLY A 3 -13.16 -10.36 -5.25
CA GLY A 3 -12.72 -8.96 -5.30
C GLY A 3 -12.07 -8.43 -4.00
N PHE A 4 -12.02 -9.25 -2.96
CA PHE A 4 -11.41 -8.92 -1.67
C PHE A 4 -10.19 -9.81 -1.41
N ASN A 5 -9.06 -9.18 -1.11
CA ASN A 5 -7.84 -9.79 -0.65
C ASN A 5 -7.54 -9.31 0.79
N SER A 6 -6.74 -10.05 1.54
CA SER A 6 -6.34 -9.64 2.90
C SER A 6 -5.00 -10.23 3.27
N ALA A 7 -4.24 -9.50 4.09
CA ALA A 7 -3.01 -9.98 4.70
C ALA A 7 -2.75 -9.26 6.02
N GLN A 8 -1.90 -9.84 6.85
CA GLN A 8 -1.46 -9.21 8.09
C GLN A 8 -0.43 -8.12 7.80
N VAL A 9 -0.50 -7.03 8.56
CA VAL A 9 0.54 -6.01 8.60
C VAL A 9 1.81 -6.61 9.20
N LYS A 10 2.93 -6.42 8.51
CA LYS A 10 4.26 -6.84 8.94
C LYS A 10 5.02 -5.69 9.58
N VAL A 11 4.96 -4.51 8.96
CA VAL A 11 5.71 -3.31 9.36
C VAL A 11 4.91 -2.07 9.04
N VAL A 12 5.02 -1.04 9.88
CA VAL A 12 4.47 0.32 9.67
C VAL A 12 5.60 1.34 9.77
N SER A 13 5.41 2.52 9.16
CA SER A 13 6.38 3.65 9.20
C SER A 13 7.79 3.25 8.76
N THR A 14 7.89 2.52 7.65
CA THR A 14 9.18 2.05 7.15
C THR A 14 9.67 2.83 5.95
N VAL A 15 10.99 2.84 5.78
CA VAL A 15 11.69 3.33 4.59
C VAL A 15 12.13 2.11 3.78
N MET A 16 11.75 2.06 2.50
CA MET A 16 12.08 0.92 1.65
C MET A 16 12.52 1.35 0.25
N ARG A 17 13.36 0.52 -0.36
CA ARG A 17 13.73 0.66 -1.76
C ARG A 17 12.76 -0.15 -2.62
N VAL A 18 12.11 0.50 -3.58
CA VAL A 18 11.22 -0.15 -4.54
C VAL A 18 11.81 -0.03 -5.93
N ALA A 19 11.90 -1.16 -6.65
CA ALA A 19 12.29 -1.18 -8.05
C ALA A 19 11.10 -0.75 -8.91
N LEU A 20 11.23 0.36 -9.64
CA LEU A 20 10.21 0.84 -10.58
C LEU A 20 10.44 0.27 -11.99
N SER A 21 11.69 -0.08 -12.31
CA SER A 21 12.07 -0.75 -13.55
C SER A 21 13.31 -1.62 -13.32
N SER A 22 13.82 -2.27 -14.37
CA SER A 22 15.06 -3.06 -14.28
C SER A 22 16.31 -2.22 -14.00
N GLN A 23 16.25 -0.90 -14.18
CA GLN A 23 17.39 0.01 -14.01
C GLN A 23 17.16 1.07 -12.93
N GLU A 24 15.94 1.18 -12.40
CA GLU A 24 15.56 2.26 -11.50
C GLU A 24 14.98 1.72 -10.19
N SER A 25 15.51 2.23 -9.08
CA SER A 25 14.97 2.01 -7.75
C SER A 25 14.87 3.32 -7.00
N VAL A 26 13.77 3.51 -6.29
CA VAL A 26 13.46 4.73 -5.55
C VAL A 26 13.22 4.38 -4.09
N MET A 27 13.60 5.30 -3.19
CA MET A 27 13.32 5.17 -1.76
C MET A 27 11.93 5.74 -1.49
N PHE A 28 11.09 4.96 -0.82
CA PHE A 28 9.79 5.38 -0.31
C PHE A 28 9.83 5.37 1.21
N GLU A 29 9.31 6.44 1.81
CA GLU A 29 9.25 6.61 3.25
C GLU A 29 7.82 6.50 3.76
N ASP A 30 7.69 6.24 5.06
CA ASP A 30 6.42 6.08 5.78
C ASP A 30 5.41 5.13 5.11
N GLN A 31 5.93 3.99 4.67
CA GLN A 31 5.13 2.95 4.03
C GLN A 31 4.62 1.94 5.06
N ILE A 32 3.53 1.27 4.69
CA ILE A 32 3.01 0.09 5.38
C ILE A 32 3.32 -1.15 4.54
N VAL A 33 3.86 -2.18 5.18
CA VAL A 33 4.16 -3.47 4.54
C VAL A 33 3.22 -4.53 5.10
N THR A 34 2.57 -5.27 4.22
CA THR A 34 1.71 -6.39 4.57
C THR A 34 2.26 -7.71 4.02
N GLY A 35 1.62 -8.83 4.36
CA GLY A 35 1.77 -10.07 3.59
C GLY A 35 1.32 -9.92 2.13
N PRO A 36 1.60 -10.93 1.27
CA PRO A 36 1.24 -10.86 -0.14
C PRO A 36 -0.28 -10.84 -0.28
N MET A 37 -0.81 -9.74 -0.81
CA MET A 37 -2.24 -9.59 -1.13
C MET A 37 -2.48 -8.85 -2.45
N ALA A 38 -1.48 -8.18 -3.01
CA ALA A 38 -1.55 -7.45 -4.27
C ALA A 38 -1.27 -8.33 -5.50
N SER A 39 -2.06 -8.15 -6.55
CA SER A 39 -1.80 -8.64 -7.90
C SER A 39 -1.62 -7.48 -8.89
N PRO A 40 -1.01 -7.72 -10.07
CA PRO A 40 -0.95 -6.70 -11.12
C PRO A 40 -2.35 -6.18 -11.47
N GLY A 41 -2.51 -4.86 -11.44
CA GLY A 41 -3.81 -4.19 -11.64
C GLY A 41 -4.49 -3.73 -10.36
N ASP A 42 -4.08 -4.23 -9.18
CA ASP A 42 -4.64 -3.79 -7.90
C ASP A 42 -4.06 -2.44 -7.43
N SER A 43 -2.99 -1.94 -8.08
CA SER A 43 -2.37 -0.66 -7.74
C SER A 43 -3.40 0.48 -7.73
N GLY A 44 -3.39 1.27 -6.67
CA GLY A 44 -4.37 2.34 -6.41
C GLY A 44 -5.61 1.88 -5.62
N SER A 45 -5.79 0.57 -5.39
CA SER A 45 -6.91 0.09 -4.57
C SER A 45 -6.82 0.61 -3.15
N LEU A 46 -7.99 0.95 -2.58
CA LEU A 46 -8.13 1.32 -1.19
C LEU A 46 -7.91 0.10 -0.30
N VAL A 47 -7.02 0.24 0.68
CA VAL A 47 -6.79 -0.76 1.72
C VAL A 47 -7.52 -0.32 2.98
N LEU A 48 -8.32 -1.24 3.52
CA LEU A 48 -9.09 -1.04 4.74
C LEU A 48 -8.53 -1.92 5.87
N ASP A 49 -8.73 -1.49 7.11
CA ASP A 49 -8.59 -2.39 8.26
C ASP A 49 -9.83 -3.30 8.43
N SER A 50 -9.83 -4.13 9.47
CA SER A 50 -10.94 -5.06 9.76
C SER A 50 -12.25 -4.36 10.18
N GLU A 51 -12.18 -3.10 10.59
CA GLU A 51 -13.35 -2.30 10.97
C GLU A 51 -13.89 -1.46 9.81
N GLY A 52 -13.19 -1.47 8.66
CA GLY A 52 -13.58 -0.77 7.45
C GLY A 52 -13.02 0.65 7.35
N TYR A 53 -12.06 1.03 8.20
CA TYR A 53 -11.39 2.32 8.10
C TYR A 53 -10.31 2.29 7.02
N ALA A 54 -10.20 3.38 6.26
CA ALA A 54 -9.14 3.55 5.28
C ALA A 54 -7.76 3.58 5.96
N VAL A 55 -6.85 2.74 5.47
CA VAL A 55 -5.47 2.64 5.96
C VAL A 55 -4.48 3.18 4.93
N GLY A 56 -4.76 2.97 3.64
CA GLY A 56 -3.87 3.44 2.59
C GLY A 56 -4.24 3.03 1.18
N LEU A 57 -3.36 3.36 0.24
CA LEU A 57 -3.49 2.98 -1.16
C LEU A 57 -2.42 1.95 -1.52
N LEU A 58 -2.87 0.85 -2.12
CA LEU A 58 -1.98 -0.22 -2.57
C LEU A 58 -1.05 0.31 -3.66
N PHE A 59 0.25 0.16 -3.47
CA PHE A 59 1.26 0.73 -4.35
C PHE A 59 2.02 -0.33 -5.12
N ALA A 60 2.61 -1.30 -4.40
CA ALA A 60 3.45 -2.33 -4.98
C ALA A 60 3.16 -3.70 -4.36
N GLY A 61 3.51 -4.75 -5.10
CA GLY A 61 3.28 -6.13 -4.71
C GLY A 61 4.39 -7.06 -5.18
N SER A 62 4.63 -8.11 -4.41
CA SER A 62 5.41 -9.28 -4.80
C SER A 62 4.82 -10.52 -4.13
N ASP A 63 5.36 -11.69 -4.48
CA ASP A 63 4.99 -12.97 -3.84
C ASP A 63 5.26 -13.00 -2.32
N SER A 64 6.05 -12.05 -1.82
CA SER A 64 6.46 -12.00 -0.41
C SER A 64 5.74 -10.93 0.42
N ALA A 65 5.28 -9.85 -0.20
CA ALA A 65 4.76 -8.68 0.50
C ALA A 65 3.97 -7.76 -0.42
N SER A 66 3.13 -6.92 0.18
CA SER A 66 2.51 -5.78 -0.49
C SER A 66 2.85 -4.49 0.25
N VAL A 67 2.95 -3.40 -0.50
CA VAL A 67 3.35 -2.07 -0.03
C VAL A 67 2.18 -1.14 -0.21
N VAL A 68 1.90 -0.36 0.84
CA VAL A 68 0.75 0.51 0.93
C VAL A 68 1.22 1.91 1.35
N ASN A 69 0.82 2.92 0.59
CA ASN A 69 0.99 4.32 0.95
C ASN A 69 0.01 4.67 2.07
N ARG A 70 0.49 5.22 3.19
CA ARG A 70 -0.35 5.66 4.30
C ARG A 70 -1.41 6.64 3.81
N ILE A 71 -2.69 6.41 4.16
CA ILE A 71 -3.80 7.24 3.68
C ILE A 71 -3.67 8.70 4.10
N GLN A 72 -3.17 8.96 5.32
CA GLN A 72 -2.99 10.32 5.85
C GLN A 72 -2.09 11.16 4.92
N ASN A 73 -0.97 10.60 4.46
CA ASN A 73 -0.06 11.31 3.55
C ASN A 73 -0.75 11.64 2.23
N VAL A 74 -1.61 10.75 1.73
CA VAL A 74 -2.35 10.96 0.48
C VAL A 74 -3.39 12.07 0.65
N THR A 75 -4.20 12.01 1.71
CA THR A 75 -5.26 12.99 1.96
C THR A 75 -4.70 14.38 2.26
N GLU A 76 -3.59 14.45 3.01
CA GLU A 76 -2.92 15.72 3.32
C GLU A 76 -2.30 16.37 2.08
N LEU A 77 -1.60 15.60 1.24
CA LEU A 77 -0.97 16.12 0.02
C LEU A 77 -1.99 16.55 -1.05
N LEU A 78 -3.16 15.92 -1.08
CA LEU A 78 -4.22 16.24 -2.04
C LEU A 78 -5.27 17.21 -1.49
N GLU A 79 -5.21 17.58 -0.22
CA GLU A 79 -6.18 18.43 0.47
C GLU A 79 -7.63 17.91 0.34
N ILE A 80 -7.82 16.61 0.61
CA ILE A 80 -9.13 15.94 0.53
C ILE A 80 -9.52 15.26 1.84
N ASP A 81 -10.83 15.12 2.06
CA ASP A 81 -11.41 14.34 3.14
C ASP A 81 -12.00 13.01 2.62
N LEU A 82 -12.01 12.00 3.48
CA LEU A 82 -12.73 10.75 3.23
C LEU A 82 -14.23 10.96 3.45
N VAL A 83 -15.07 10.34 2.61
CA VAL A 83 -16.54 10.46 2.60
C VAL A 83 -17.21 9.22 3.18
#